data_AF-A0A954TMP6-F1
#
_entry.id   AF-A0A954TMP6-F1
#
_cell.length_a   1.000
_cell.length_b   1.000
_cell.length_c   1.000
_cell.angle_alpha   90.00
_cell.angle_beta   90.00
_cell.angle_gamma   90.00
#
_symmetry.space_group_name_H-M   'P 1'
#
loop_
_entity.id
_entity.type
_entity.pdbx_description
1 polymer ?
#
loop_
_entity_poly.entity_id
_entity_poly.type
_entity_poly.pdbx_seq_one_letter_code
_entity_poly.pdbx_strand_id
1 'polypeptide(L)'
;VIGCAAQDVNELLVLELLGSATFHACEMQVLDEQMLPSRVAEKIAVQEPAAVVVSVVPRGGFDQARFLCRSIREAGYAGPIIVACFGKFKHFDRLFVKFRKAGATRMTTTFQQTQAKLVAILGRIANDASTNSLPAATSTSSTSPRDSTVTLR
;
A
#
# COMPACT_ATOMS: atom_id res chain seq x y z
N VAL A 1 -2.86 9.01 1.47
CA VAL A 1 -2.94 7.68 2.13
C VAL A 1 -4.36 7.48 2.62
N ILE A 2 -4.90 6.26 2.59
CA ILE A 2 -6.23 5.97 3.13
C ILE A 2 -6.12 5.14 4.41
N GLY A 3 -6.79 5.57 5.48
CA GLY A 3 -6.93 4.85 6.74
C GLY A 3 -8.35 4.25 6.86
N CYS A 4 -8.44 3.00 7.30
CA CYS A 4 -9.71 2.30 7.53
C CYS A 4 -9.71 1.60 8.90
N ALA A 5 -10.76 1.83 9.70
CA ALA A 5 -11.07 0.99 10.84
C ALA A 5 -11.53 -0.39 10.33
N ALA A 6 -11.18 -1.45 11.05
CA ALA A 6 -11.68 -2.78 10.76
C ALA A 6 -13.07 -3.00 11.37
N GLN A 7 -13.37 -2.40 12.51
CA GLN A 7 -14.61 -2.67 13.24
C GLN A 7 -15.12 -1.52 14.14
N ASP A 8 -14.25 -0.75 14.80
CA ASP A 8 -14.64 0.06 15.97
C ASP A 8 -14.11 1.51 15.92
N VAL A 9 -14.86 2.47 16.49
CA VAL A 9 -14.51 3.90 16.60
C VAL A 9 -13.12 4.12 17.20
N ASN A 10 -12.71 3.28 18.16
CA ASN A 10 -11.39 3.39 18.78
C ASN A 10 -10.26 3.22 17.76
N GLU A 11 -10.50 2.48 16.68
CA GLU A 11 -9.56 2.28 15.60
C GLU A 11 -9.45 3.53 14.72
N LEU A 12 -10.56 4.27 14.52
CA LEU A 12 -10.56 5.57 13.85
C LEU A 12 -9.69 6.59 14.58
N LEU A 13 -9.80 6.69 15.91
CA LEU A 13 -9.00 7.62 16.69
C LEU A 13 -7.49 7.39 16.50
N VAL A 14 -7.06 6.12 16.45
CA VAL A 14 -5.63 5.82 16.23
C VAL A 14 -5.20 6.16 14.80
N LEU A 15 -6.09 6.03 13.81
CA LEU A 15 -5.81 6.46 12.44
C LEU A 15 -5.71 7.98 12.32
N GLU A 16 -6.58 8.73 13.01
CA GLU A 16 -6.49 10.19 13.05
C GLU A 16 -5.17 10.64 13.69
N LEU A 17 -4.80 10.06 14.83
CA LEU A 17 -3.51 10.30 15.47
C LEU A 17 -2.34 9.95 14.56
N LEU A 18 -2.44 8.85 13.81
CA LEU A 18 -1.43 8.45 12.84
C LEU A 18 -1.33 9.47 11.69
N GLY A 19 -2.47 9.98 11.21
CA GLY A 19 -2.53 11.06 10.23
C GLY A 19 -1.84 12.32 10.74
N SER A 20 -2.16 12.76 11.96
CA SER A 20 -1.48 13.90 12.60
C SER A 20 0.02 13.66 12.80
N ALA A 21 0.44 12.45 13.19
CA ALA A 21 1.86 12.13 13.36
C ALA A 21 2.63 12.00 12.04
N THR A 22 1.93 11.88 10.90
CA THR A 22 2.53 11.71 9.57
C THR A 22 2.27 12.89 8.64
N PHE A 23 1.71 14.00 9.13
CA PHE A 23 1.25 15.10 8.29
C PHE A 23 2.34 15.72 7.40
N HIS A 24 3.59 15.74 7.87
CA HIS A 24 4.73 16.22 7.08
C HIS A 24 5.12 15.29 5.92
N ALA A 25 4.75 14.02 5.99
CA ALA A 25 5.11 13.00 5.01
C ALA A 25 3.94 12.61 4.10
N CYS A 26 2.71 12.66 4.60
CA CYS A 26 1.51 12.42 3.80
C CYS A 26 0.25 13.00 4.41
N GLU A 27 -0.71 13.31 3.53
CA GLU A 27 -2.11 13.46 3.91
C GLU A 27 -2.77 12.08 4.05
N MET A 28 -3.41 11.86 5.20
CA MET A 28 -4.18 10.66 5.49
C MET A 28 -5.67 10.97 5.50
N GLN A 29 -6.41 10.36 4.59
CA GLN A 29 -7.88 10.37 4.62
C GLN A 29 -8.35 9.15 5.42
N VAL A 30 -9.03 9.40 6.54
CA VAL A 30 -9.69 8.34 7.31
C VAL A 30 -11.10 8.15 6.75
N LEU A 31 -11.44 6.90 6.44
CA LEU A 31 -12.77 6.53 5.98
C LEU A 31 -13.67 6.21 7.17
N ASP A 32 -14.94 6.63 7.05
CA ASP A 32 -16.00 6.38 8.04
C ASP A 32 -16.17 4.87 8.31
N GLU A 33 -16.29 4.51 9.59
CA GLU A 33 -16.55 3.15 10.06
C GLU A 33 -17.92 2.61 9.61
N GLN A 34 -18.88 3.48 9.30
CA GLN A 34 -20.22 3.07 8.87
C GLN A 34 -20.25 2.63 7.41
N MET A 35 -19.18 2.83 6.65
CA MET A 35 -19.10 2.34 5.29
C MET A 35 -18.98 0.82 5.25
N LEU A 36 -19.82 0.20 4.42
CA LEU A 36 -19.71 -1.22 4.13
C LEU A 36 -18.32 -1.54 3.54
N PRO A 37 -17.68 -2.67 3.91
CA PRO A 37 -16.34 -2.99 3.42
C PRO A 37 -16.21 -3.03 1.89
N SER A 38 -17.28 -3.40 1.17
CA SER A 38 -17.33 -3.34 -0.30
C SER A 38 -17.21 -1.91 -0.82
N ARG A 39 -17.90 -0.94 -0.19
CA ARG A 39 -17.80 0.48 -0.55
C ARG A 39 -16.43 1.06 -0.22
N VAL A 40 -15.84 0.65 0.90
CA VAL A 40 -14.46 1.01 1.25
C VAL A 40 -13.50 0.51 0.17
N ALA A 41 -13.63 -0.75 -0.24
CA ALA A 41 -12.80 -1.35 -1.28
C ALA A 41 -12.97 -0.67 -2.65
N GLU A 42 -14.21 -0.42 -3.09
CA GLU A 42 -14.51 0.33 -4.32
C GLU A 42 -13.85 1.71 -4.29
N LYS A 43 -14.00 2.44 -3.18
CA LYS A 43 -13.42 3.78 -3.04
C LYS A 43 -11.90 3.76 -3.10
N ILE A 44 -11.26 2.78 -2.45
CA ILE A 44 -9.81 2.60 -2.50
C ILE A 44 -9.35 2.27 -3.92
N ALA A 45 -10.06 1.39 -4.64
CA ALA A 45 -9.73 1.03 -6.01
C ALA A 45 -9.85 2.24 -6.96
N VAL A 46 -10.88 3.06 -6.80
CA VAL A 46 -11.07 4.27 -7.62
C VAL A 46 -10.04 5.36 -7.32
N GLN A 47 -9.68 5.53 -6.04
CA GLN A 47 -8.75 6.59 -5.63
C GLN A 47 -7.27 6.22 -5.78
N GLU A 48 -6.96 4.94 -5.91
CA GLU A 48 -5.60 4.39 -6.02
C GLU A 48 -4.59 5.05 -5.06
N PRO A 49 -4.84 5.06 -3.73
CA PRO A 49 -3.96 5.75 -2.81
C PRO A 49 -2.56 5.11 -2.79
N ALA A 50 -1.53 5.92 -2.52
CA ALA A 50 -0.15 5.44 -2.41
C ALA A 50 0.05 4.33 -1.36
N ALA A 51 -0.81 4.28 -0.33
CA ALA A 51 -0.89 3.20 0.65
C ALA A 51 -2.24 3.20 1.34
N VAL A 52 -2.63 2.03 1.85
CA VAL A 52 -3.78 1.81 2.74
C VAL A 52 -3.29 1.34 4.11
N VAL A 53 -3.88 1.89 5.17
CA VAL A 53 -3.68 1.45 6.55
C VAL A 53 -5.00 0.91 7.10
N VAL A 54 -5.01 -0.37 7.48
CA VAL A 54 -6.14 -1.01 8.17
C VAL A 54 -5.78 -1.13 9.64
N SER A 55 -6.51 -0.45 10.51
CA SER A 55 -6.28 -0.49 11.96
C SER A 55 -7.12 -1.58 12.62
N VAL A 56 -6.54 -2.23 13.64
CA VAL A 56 -7.21 -3.29 14.42
C VAL A 56 -6.86 -3.15 15.89
N VAL A 57 -7.86 -3.06 16.77
CA VAL A 57 -7.68 -3.01 18.23
C VAL A 57 -8.38 -4.21 18.92
N PRO A 58 -7.70 -5.01 19.77
CA PRO A 58 -8.31 -6.10 20.51
C PRO A 58 -9.41 -5.62 21.48
N ARG A 59 -10.45 -6.41 21.76
CA ARG A 59 -10.64 -7.85 21.49
C ARG A 59 -11.51 -8.15 20.26
N GLY A 60 -11.16 -7.64 19.08
CA GLY A 60 -11.94 -7.89 17.86
C GLY A 60 -11.20 -7.55 16.57
N GLY A 61 -11.96 -7.40 15.49
CA GLY A 61 -11.54 -6.77 14.24
C GLY A 61 -10.65 -7.61 13.31
N PHE A 62 -10.07 -8.73 13.75
CA PHE A 62 -9.16 -9.50 12.88
C PHE A 62 -9.84 -10.14 11.67
N ASP A 63 -11.05 -10.66 11.85
CA ASP A 63 -11.79 -11.30 10.76
C ASP A 63 -12.28 -10.25 9.77
N GLN A 64 -12.77 -9.12 10.28
CA GLN A 64 -13.19 -7.95 9.52
C GLN A 64 -12.01 -7.33 8.75
N ALA A 65 -10.85 -7.16 9.39
CA ALA A 65 -9.66 -6.65 8.74
C ALA A 65 -9.16 -7.57 7.63
N ARG A 66 -9.22 -8.90 7.83
CA ARG A 66 -8.88 -9.87 6.78
C ARG A 66 -9.86 -9.83 5.63
N PHE A 67 -11.15 -9.72 5.94
CA PHE A 67 -12.19 -9.56 4.94
C PHE A 67 -11.96 -8.27 4.13
N LEU A 68 -11.72 -7.14 4.80
CA LEU A 68 -11.44 -5.87 4.17
C LEU A 68 -10.19 -5.91 3.29
N CYS A 69 -9.08 -6.50 3.76
CA CYS A 69 -7.88 -6.69 2.94
C CYS A 69 -8.20 -7.46 1.65
N ARG A 70 -9.00 -8.52 1.75
CA ARG A 70 -9.40 -9.32 0.60
C ARG A 70 -10.27 -8.51 -0.35
N SER A 71 -11.29 -7.82 0.16
CA SER A 71 -12.19 -6.99 -0.64
C SER A 71 -11.42 -5.88 -1.38
N ILE A 72 -10.44 -5.24 -0.73
CA ILE A 72 -9.58 -4.23 -1.36
C ILE A 72 -8.81 -4.83 -2.55
N ARG A 73 -8.25 -6.05 -2.39
CA ARG A 73 -7.55 -6.73 -3.49
C ARG A 73 -8.49 -7.17 -4.60
N GLU A 74 -9.65 -7.72 -4.26
CA GLU A 74 -10.68 -8.14 -5.21
C GLU A 74 -11.24 -6.96 -6.01
N ALA A 75 -11.28 -5.76 -5.41
CA ALA A 75 -11.65 -4.53 -6.11
C ALA A 75 -10.56 -3.99 -7.05
N GLY A 76 -9.37 -4.62 -7.10
CA GLY A 76 -8.30 -4.28 -8.05
C GLY A 76 -7.16 -3.44 -7.49
N TYR A 77 -7.19 -3.06 -6.20
CA TYR A 77 -6.10 -2.27 -5.62
C TYR A 77 -4.81 -3.09 -5.49
N ALA A 78 -3.77 -2.70 -6.23
CA ALA A 78 -2.46 -3.35 -6.23
C ALA A 78 -1.46 -2.75 -5.22
N GLY A 79 -1.76 -1.59 -4.63
CA GLY A 79 -0.84 -0.88 -3.77
C GLY A 79 -0.57 -1.51 -2.39
N PRO A 80 0.27 -0.88 -1.56
CA PRO A 80 0.62 -1.36 -0.24
C PRO A 80 -0.55 -1.34 0.75
N ILE A 81 -0.78 -2.45 1.44
CA ILE A 81 -1.74 -2.55 2.56
C ILE A 81 -0.97 -2.83 3.85
N ILE A 82 -1.05 -1.92 4.82
CA ILE A 82 -0.45 -2.05 6.14
C ILE A 82 -1.56 -2.39 7.13
N VAL A 83 -1.47 -3.55 7.78
CA VAL A 83 -2.36 -3.90 8.88
C VAL A 83 -1.72 -3.49 10.20
N ALA A 84 -2.25 -2.45 10.81
CA ALA A 84 -1.76 -1.91 12.07
C ALA A 84 -2.58 -2.48 13.23
N CYS A 85 -2.07 -3.54 13.84
CA CYS A 85 -2.67 -4.11 15.03
C CYS A 85 -2.13 -3.36 16.24
N PHE A 86 -2.98 -2.69 17.02
CA PHE A 86 -2.54 -1.97 18.21
C PHE A 86 -2.98 -2.71 19.47
N GLY A 87 -2.04 -3.02 20.37
CA GLY A 87 -2.32 -3.72 21.63
C GLY A 87 -1.52 -5.01 21.83
N LYS A 88 -2.01 -5.87 22.73
CA LYS A 88 -1.36 -7.15 23.07
C LYS A 88 -2.03 -8.31 22.33
N PHE A 89 -1.24 -9.05 21.55
CA PHE A 89 -1.71 -10.22 20.82
C PHE A 89 -0.84 -11.44 21.14
N LYS A 90 -1.48 -12.61 21.16
CA LYS A 90 -0.77 -13.89 21.18
C LYS A 90 -0.67 -14.40 19.75
N HIS A 91 0.38 -15.17 19.46
CA HIS A 91 0.56 -15.84 18.15
C HIS A 91 0.63 -14.89 16.96
N PHE A 92 1.43 -13.82 17.07
CA PHE A 92 1.62 -12.82 16.02
C PHE A 92 1.96 -13.44 14.66
N ASP A 93 2.86 -14.42 14.61
CA ASP A 93 3.28 -15.05 13.35
C ASP A 93 2.11 -15.70 12.60
N ARG A 94 1.20 -16.35 13.33
CA ARG A 94 0.02 -16.97 12.74
C ARG A 94 -0.96 -15.92 12.20
N LEU A 95 -1.11 -14.79 12.89
CA LEU A 95 -1.91 -13.67 12.40
C LEU A 95 -1.28 -13.04 11.16
N PHE A 96 0.03 -12.83 11.16
CA PHE A 96 0.76 -12.29 10.03
C PHE A 96 0.59 -13.13 8.76
N VAL A 97 0.72 -14.46 8.86
CA VAL A 97 0.49 -15.36 7.74
C VAL A 97 -0.95 -15.24 7.21
N LYS A 98 -1.94 -15.16 8.11
CA LYS A 98 -3.34 -14.99 7.71
C LYS A 98 -3.59 -13.65 7.00
N PHE A 99 -3.00 -12.56 7.47
CA PHE A 99 -3.12 -11.24 6.83
C PHE A 99 -2.41 -11.19 5.49
N ARG A 100 -1.22 -11.77 5.39
CA ARG A 100 -0.50 -11.86 4.11
C ARG A 100 -1.30 -12.65 3.07
N LYS A 101 -1.91 -13.78 3.47
CA LYS A 101 -2.83 -14.54 2.61
C LYS A 101 -4.08 -13.75 2.20
N ALA A 102 -4.49 -12.79 3.02
CA ALA A 102 -5.62 -11.90 2.71
C ALA A 102 -5.21 -10.67 1.88
N GLY A 103 -3.93 -10.51 1.51
CA GLY A 103 -3.46 -9.42 0.66
C GLY A 103 -2.73 -8.29 1.38
N ALA A 104 -2.51 -8.39 2.70
CA ALA A 104 -1.70 -7.43 3.43
C ALA A 104 -0.23 -7.47 2.98
N THR A 105 0.36 -6.30 2.78
CA THR A 105 1.77 -6.14 2.43
C THR A 105 2.65 -6.16 3.67
N ARG A 106 2.19 -5.54 4.75
CA ARG A 106 2.90 -5.43 6.04
C ARG A 106 1.91 -5.55 7.20
N MET A 107 2.43 -5.98 8.34
CA MET A 107 1.73 -5.95 9.61
C MET A 107 2.63 -5.29 10.65
N THR A 108 2.06 -4.46 11.51
CA THR A 108 2.75 -3.76 12.59
C THR A 108 1.98 -3.95 13.90
N THR A 109 2.67 -3.85 15.03
CA THR A 109 2.08 -4.06 16.37
C THR A 109 2.06 -2.82 17.25
N THR A 110 2.71 -1.74 16.79
CA THR A 110 2.88 -0.51 17.55
C THR A 110 2.69 0.69 16.65
N PHE A 111 2.23 1.80 17.24
CA PHE A 111 2.05 3.08 16.55
C PHE A 111 3.31 3.55 15.83
N GLN A 112 4.45 3.55 16.54
CA GLN A 112 5.74 3.98 15.99
C GLN A 112 6.19 3.10 14.81
N GLN A 113 5.97 1.78 14.88
CA GLN A 113 6.27 0.90 13.75
C GLN A 113 5.38 1.22 12.55
N THR A 114 4.08 1.45 12.75
CA THR A 114 3.15 1.81 11.67
C THR A 114 3.59 3.12 11.00
N GLN A 115 3.88 4.15 11.79
CA GLN A 115 4.38 5.44 11.31
C GLN A 115 5.66 5.28 10.49
N ALA A 116 6.68 4.62 11.04
CA ALA A 116 7.96 4.44 10.37
C ALA A 116 7.82 3.62 9.07
N LYS A 117 6.96 2.59 9.06
CA LYS A 117 6.72 1.77 7.86
C LYS A 117 5.96 2.54 6.79
N LEU A 118 4.97 3.35 7.18
CA LEU A 118 4.22 4.18 6.24
C LEU A 118 5.14 5.19 5.54
N VAL A 119 5.92 5.95 6.32
CA VAL A 119 6.89 6.93 5.78
C VAL A 119 7.91 6.25 4.86
N ALA A 120 8.44 5.09 5.26
CA ALA A 120 9.40 4.36 4.44
C ALA A 120 8.80 3.84 3.11
N ILE A 121 7.53 3.44 3.10
CA ILE A 121 6.83 3.02 1.88
C ILE A 121 6.64 4.21 0.95
N LEU A 122 6.19 5.34 1.48
CA LEU A 122 5.95 6.55 0.69
C LEU A 122 7.24 7.12 0.09
N GLY A 123 8.33 7.14 0.87
CA GLY A 123 9.63 7.59 0.36
C GLY A 123 10.15 6.72 -0.79
N ARG A 124 9.88 5.41 -0.77
CA ARG A 124 10.24 4.52 -1.90
C ARG A 124 9.41 4.82 -3.14
N ILE A 125 8.09 4.97 -2.98
CA ILE A 125 7.19 5.30 -4.09
C ILE A 125 7.61 6.63 -4.76
N ALA A 126 7.96 7.65 -3.96
CA ALA A 126 8.44 8.93 -4.48
C ALA A 126 9.77 8.81 -5.25
N ASN A 127 10.69 7.97 -4.77
CA ASN A 127 11.97 7.72 -5.42
C ASN A 127 11.82 6.94 -6.74
N ASP A 128 10.92 5.94 -6.75
CA ASP A 128 10.64 5.13 -7.94
C ASP A 128 10.01 6.00 -9.05
N ALA A 129 9.13 6.94 -8.70
CA ALA A 129 8.55 7.90 -9.63
C ALA A 129 9.61 8.85 -10.24
N SER A 130 10.62 9.25 -9.45
CA SER A 130 11.67 10.16 -9.90
C SER A 130 12.66 9.48 -10.85
N THR A 131 12.95 8.20 -10.64
CA THR A 131 13.94 7.44 -11.41
C THR A 131 13.45 7.10 -12.82
N ASN A 132 12.13 7.02 -13.02
CA ASN A 132 11.52 6.67 -14.31
C ASN A 132 11.36 7.85 -15.29
N SER A 133 11.91 9.03 -14.96
CA SER A 133 11.72 10.26 -15.75
C SER A 133 12.90 10.67 -16.64
N LEU A 134 13.97 9.85 -16.77
CA LEU A 134 15.04 10.10 -17.76
C LEU A 134 14.74 9.36 -19.08
N PRO A 135 14.55 10.07 -20.22
CA PRO A 135 14.51 9.43 -21.53
C PRO A 135 15.91 8.92 -21.89
N ALA A 136 16.00 7.64 -22.26
CA ALA A 136 17.15 7.09 -22.95
C ALA A 136 17.43 7.96 -24.19
N ALA A 137 18.53 8.70 -24.15
CA ALA A 137 19.03 9.42 -25.31
C ALA A 137 19.35 8.40 -26.39
N THR A 138 18.47 8.33 -27.39
CA THR A 138 18.67 7.59 -28.62
C THR A 138 19.89 8.17 -29.34
N SER A 139 21.05 7.56 -29.17
CA SER A 139 22.17 7.75 -30.08
C SER A 139 21.91 6.94 -31.35
N THR A 140 21.06 7.48 -32.23
CA THR A 140 21.06 7.14 -33.66
C THR A 140 22.33 7.71 -34.28
N SER A 141 23.35 6.86 -34.45
CA SER A 141 24.43 7.11 -35.42
C SER A 141 24.16 6.28 -36.67
N SER A 142 23.60 6.95 -37.67
CA SER A 142 23.43 6.54 -39.05
C SER A 142 24.71 6.82 -39.86
N THR A 143 25.20 5.83 -40.62
CA THR A 143 25.93 5.91 -41.93
C THR A 143 26.57 4.53 -42.19
N SER A 144 26.57 3.88 -43.35
CA SER A 144 26.08 4.10 -44.72
C SER A 144 26.24 2.76 -45.49
N PRO A 145 25.45 2.45 -46.53
CA PRO A 145 25.60 1.24 -47.34
C PRO A 145 26.56 1.45 -48.52
N ARG A 146 27.43 0.47 -48.81
CA ARG A 146 28.09 0.32 -50.12
C ARG A 146 28.14 -1.14 -50.55
N ASP A 147 27.52 -1.37 -51.71
CA ASP A 147 27.68 -2.48 -52.64
C ASP A 147 29.13 -2.99 -52.80
N SER A 148 29.28 -4.30 -53.02
CA SER A 148 30.05 -4.87 -54.15
C SER A 148 29.97 -6.41 -54.19
N THR A 149 29.15 -6.89 -55.13
CA THR A 149 29.36 -8.00 -56.09
C THR A 149 30.62 -8.92 -56.01
N VAL A 150 30.36 -10.24 -56.07
CA VAL A 150 31.02 -11.31 -56.90
C VAL A 150 32.49 -11.66 -56.58
N THR A 151 32.88 -12.92 -56.30
CA THR A 151 33.15 -13.97 -57.32
C THR A 151 33.33 -15.37 -56.67
N LEU A 152 32.77 -16.38 -57.34
CA LEU A 152 33.02 -17.83 -57.15
C LEU A 152 34.47 -18.22 -57.50
N ARG A 153 35.06 -19.11 -56.70
CA ARG A 153 35.85 -20.27 -57.16
C ARG A 153 36.00 -21.29 -56.05
#